data_AF-A0A967P8I2-F1
#
_entry.id   AF-A0A967P8I2-F1
#
_cell.length_a   1.000
_cell.length_b   1.000
_cell.length_c   1.000
_cell.angle_alpha   90.00
_cell.angle_beta   90.00
_cell.angle_gamma   90.00
#
_symmetry.space_group_name_H-M   'P 1'
#
loop_
_entity.id
_entity.type
_entity.pdbx_description
1 polymer ?
#
loop_
_entity_poly.entity_id
_entity_poly.type
_entity_poly.pdbx_seq_one_letter_code
_entity_poly.pdbx_strand_id
1 'polypeptide(L)'
;MPEDVIFPVGFFEFEIELLAHGQHSYIVLYLPEGVEINTFYKFGPTPDDPVPHWYDFYFDGKTGAQFLEDRVVLRCVDGKCGDDDNTVNGVIF
;
A
#
# COMPACT_ATOMS: atom_id res chain seq x y z
N MET A 1 14.86 3.12 -3.17
CA MET A 1 13.66 3.86 -3.60
C MET A 1 13.84 4.24 -5.05
N PRO A 2 12.76 4.43 -5.81
CA PRO A 2 12.84 4.94 -7.18
C PRO A 2 13.65 6.24 -7.25
N GLU A 3 14.53 6.35 -8.23
CA GLU A 3 15.28 7.58 -8.50
C GLU A 3 14.34 8.64 -9.13
N ASP A 4 14.67 9.91 -8.96
CA ASP A 4 13.91 11.06 -9.51
C ASP A 4 12.43 11.17 -9.05
N VAL A 5 12.08 10.52 -7.94
CA VAL A 5 10.76 10.65 -7.28
C VAL A 5 10.89 11.45 -5.98
N ILE A 6 9.95 12.36 -5.75
CA ILE A 6 9.84 13.16 -4.52
C ILE A 6 8.81 12.53 -3.59
N PHE A 7 9.17 12.40 -2.31
CA PHE A 7 8.32 11.84 -1.26
C PHE A 7 7.92 12.94 -0.26
N PRO A 8 6.95 13.82 -0.61
CA PRO A 8 6.62 14.99 0.23
C PRO A 8 6.01 14.60 1.59
N VAL A 9 5.49 13.38 1.70
CA VAL A 9 4.91 12.81 2.93
C VAL A 9 5.79 11.74 3.59
N GLY A 10 6.99 11.49 3.05
CA GLY A 10 7.93 10.50 3.57
C GLY A 10 7.48 9.05 3.41
N PHE A 11 7.91 8.20 4.34
CA PHE A 11 7.66 6.76 4.38
C PHE A 11 7.04 6.36 5.71
N PHE A 12 6.21 5.33 5.68
CA PHE A 12 5.52 4.80 6.85
C PHE A 12 5.32 3.30 6.66
N GLU A 13 5.23 2.61 7.78
CA GLU A 13 4.96 1.18 7.90
C GLU A 13 3.76 1.03 8.83
N PHE A 14 2.90 0.07 8.54
CA PHE A 14 1.70 -0.21 9.31
C PHE A 14 1.48 -1.72 9.35
N GLU A 15 0.80 -2.18 10.39
CA GLU A 15 0.38 -3.56 10.53
C GLU A 15 -1.13 -3.56 10.78
N ILE A 16 -1.87 -4.38 10.04
CA ILE A 16 -3.31 -4.57 10.23
C ILE A 16 -3.56 -5.97 10.74
N GLU A 17 -3.91 -6.10 12.02
CA GLU A 17 -4.20 -7.40 12.64
C GLU A 17 -5.70 -7.67 12.77
N LEU A 18 -6.03 -8.89 13.23
CA LEU A 18 -7.38 -9.33 13.60
C LEU A 18 -8.38 -9.32 12.44
N LEU A 19 -7.89 -9.55 11.22
CA LEU A 19 -8.72 -9.72 10.04
C LEU A 19 -9.25 -11.17 9.97
N ALA A 20 -10.44 -11.33 9.40
CA ALA A 20 -10.80 -12.65 8.90
C ALA A 20 -9.84 -13.01 7.75
N HIS A 21 -9.52 -14.31 7.62
CA HIS A 21 -8.59 -14.80 6.61
C HIS A 21 -9.02 -14.39 5.19
N GLY A 22 -8.14 -13.68 4.49
CA GLY A 22 -8.33 -13.18 3.11
C GLY A 22 -9.21 -11.94 3.04
N GLN A 23 -9.54 -11.33 4.17
CA GLN A 23 -10.34 -10.11 4.22
C GLN A 23 -9.54 -8.91 3.71
N HIS A 24 -10.26 -7.93 3.17
CA HIS A 24 -9.68 -6.65 2.81
C HIS A 24 -9.88 -5.61 3.91
N SER A 25 -8.98 -4.65 3.95
CA SER A 25 -9.07 -3.46 4.80
C SER A 25 -8.77 -2.21 3.99
N TYR A 26 -9.19 -1.06 4.53
CA TYR A 26 -8.90 0.24 3.97
C TYR A 26 -8.06 1.05 4.95
N ILE A 27 -6.98 1.64 4.44
CA ILE A 27 -6.22 2.67 5.16
C ILE A 27 -6.46 3.99 4.46
N VAL A 28 -6.83 5.01 5.23
CA VAL A 28 -7.04 6.37 4.72
C VAL A 28 -5.94 7.27 5.26
N LEU A 29 -5.13 7.80 4.37
CA LEU A 29 -4.05 8.73 4.67
C LEU A 29 -4.48 10.13 4.26
N TYR A 30 -4.72 11.00 5.23
CA TYR A 30 -5.02 12.40 4.96
C TYR A 30 -3.74 13.17 4.66
N LEU A 31 -3.75 13.95 3.58
CA LEU A 31 -2.61 14.74 3.16
C LEU A 31 -2.54 16.05 3.96
N PRO A 32 -1.34 16.56 4.26
CA PRO A 32 -1.19 17.92 4.75
C PRO A 32 -1.75 18.93 3.74
N GLU A 33 -2.23 20.08 4.23
CA GLU A 33 -2.78 21.12 3.37
C GLU A 33 -1.75 21.58 2.32
N GLY A 34 -2.19 21.65 1.05
CA GLY A 34 -1.35 22.05 -0.09
C GLY A 34 -0.37 20.98 -0.58
N VAL A 35 -0.37 19.78 -0.01
CA VAL A 35 0.41 18.64 -0.51
C VAL A 35 -0.42 17.88 -1.54
N GLU A 36 0.08 17.84 -2.77
CA GLU A 36 -0.47 17.01 -3.84
C GLU A 36 0.46 15.82 -4.10
N ILE A 37 -0.12 14.62 -4.23
CA ILE A 37 0.59 13.41 -4.66
C ILE A 37 -0.21 12.67 -5.72
N ASN A 38 0.50 12.00 -6.63
CA ASN A 38 -0.09 11.29 -7.78
C ASN A 38 0.30 9.80 -7.84
N THR A 39 1.17 9.37 -6.92
CA THR A 39 1.76 8.05 -6.90
C THR A 39 1.98 7.62 -5.45
N PHE A 40 1.88 6.31 -5.20
CA PHE A 40 2.15 5.69 -3.93
C PHE A 40 3.05 4.49 -4.20
N TYR A 41 4.26 4.53 -3.68
CA TYR A 41 5.20 3.42 -3.77
C TYR A 41 5.11 2.57 -2.51
N LYS A 42 5.02 1.25 -2.69
CA LYS A 42 5.25 0.30 -1.61
C LYS A 42 6.61 -0.38 -1.81
N PHE A 43 7.26 -0.70 -0.70
CA PHE A 43 8.43 -1.57 -0.67
C PHE A 43 8.01 -2.89 -0.07
N GLY A 44 8.26 -3.98 -0.79
CA GLY A 44 7.88 -5.32 -0.36
C GLY A 44 7.98 -6.32 -1.51
N PRO A 45 7.76 -7.62 -1.26
CA PRO A 45 7.63 -8.59 -2.33
C PRO A 45 6.29 -8.43 -3.06
N THR A 46 6.24 -8.94 -4.28
CA THR A 46 5.01 -9.08 -5.07
C THR A 46 4.80 -10.55 -5.44
N PRO A 47 3.59 -10.94 -5.89
CA PRO A 47 3.35 -12.32 -6.33
C PRO A 47 4.30 -12.82 -7.44
N ASP A 48 4.81 -11.90 -8.27
CA ASP A 48 5.71 -12.22 -9.38
C ASP A 48 7.20 -12.13 -9.00
N ASP A 49 7.55 -11.36 -7.97
CA ASP A 49 8.92 -11.24 -7.46
C ASP A 49 8.94 -11.27 -5.91
N PRO A 50 9.40 -12.39 -5.31
CA PRO A 50 9.44 -12.56 -3.86
C PRO A 50 10.60 -11.80 -3.18
N VAL A 51 11.51 -11.18 -3.94
CA VAL A 51 12.56 -10.32 -3.36
C VAL A 51 11.95 -8.94 -3.10
N PRO A 52 12.09 -8.36 -1.88
CA PRO A 52 11.56 -7.03 -1.62
C PRO A 52 12.13 -5.97 -2.56
N HIS A 53 11.24 -5.24 -3.23
CA HIS A 53 11.57 -4.18 -4.18
C HIS A 53 10.55 -3.04 -4.08
N TRP A 54 10.87 -1.90 -4.69
CA TRP A 54 9.93 -0.79 -4.80
C TRP A 54 9.05 -1.00 -6.02
N TYR A 55 7.74 -0.83 -5.85
CA TYR A 55 6.76 -0.91 -6.94
C TYR A 55 5.67 0.14 -6.78
N ASP A 56 5.08 0.54 -7.91
CA ASP A 56 3.90 1.39 -7.93
C ASP A 56 2.70 0.60 -7.38
N PHE A 57 2.10 1.08 -6.29
CA PHE A 57 0.95 0.42 -5.70
C PHE A 57 -0.36 1.05 -6.20
N TYR A 58 -0.56 1.11 -7.51
CA TYR A 58 -1.79 1.61 -8.11
C TYR A 58 -2.95 0.64 -7.92
N PHE A 59 -4.17 1.18 -7.81
CA PHE A 59 -5.37 0.36 -7.68
C PHE A 59 -5.64 -0.48 -8.94
N ASP A 60 -5.57 -1.81 -8.81
CA ASP A 60 -5.76 -2.77 -9.90
C ASP A 60 -7.21 -3.33 -9.98
N GLY A 61 -8.12 -2.79 -9.16
CA GLY A 61 -9.48 -3.31 -8.95
C GLY A 61 -9.62 -4.23 -7.74
N LYS A 62 -8.51 -4.70 -7.14
CA LYS A 62 -8.46 -5.59 -5.98
C LYS A 62 -7.59 -5.04 -4.84
N THR A 63 -6.37 -4.59 -5.12
CA THR A 63 -5.50 -3.94 -4.13
C THR A 63 -4.91 -2.67 -4.73
N GLY A 64 -4.31 -1.83 -3.89
CA GLY A 64 -3.61 -0.62 -4.31
C GLY A 64 -4.22 0.67 -3.80
N ALA A 65 -3.59 1.77 -4.21
CA ALA A 65 -3.86 3.13 -3.81
C ALA A 65 -4.80 3.83 -4.79
N GLN A 66 -5.79 4.53 -4.23
CA GLN A 66 -6.66 5.46 -4.92
C GLN A 66 -6.37 6.88 -4.41
N PHE A 67 -6.17 7.81 -5.34
CA PHE A 67 -5.81 9.19 -5.04
C PHE A 67 -7.06 10.07 -5.13
N LEU A 68 -7.33 10.82 -4.07
CA LEU A 68 -8.33 11.89 -4.02
C LEU A 68 -7.63 13.21 -3.70
N GLU A 69 -8.37 14.31 -3.75
CA GLU A 69 -7.84 15.67 -3.56
C GLU A 69 -7.14 15.86 -2.21
N ASP A 70 -7.69 15.30 -1.13
CA ASP A 70 -7.23 15.51 0.24
C ASP A 70 -6.64 14.27 0.92
N ARG A 71 -6.67 13.11 0.25
CA ARG A 71 -6.31 11.83 0.85
C ARG A 71 -5.91 10.76 -0.16
N VAL A 72 -5.21 9.75 0.32
CA VAL A 72 -5.01 8.48 -0.36
C VAL A 72 -5.74 7.37 0.37
N VAL A 73 -6.46 6.55 -0.38
CA VAL A 73 -7.13 5.36 0.15
C VAL A 73 -6.42 4.13 -0.37
N LEU A 74 -5.78 3.40 0.54
CA LEU A 74 -5.17 2.11 0.25
C LEU A 74 -6.20 1.02 0.50
N ARG A 75 -6.38 0.14 -0.49
CA ARG A 75 -7.10 -1.12 -0.31
C ARG A 75 -6.08 -2.25 -0.24
N CYS A 76 -5.99 -2.89 0.93
CA CYS A 76 -5.12 -4.05 1.14
C CYS A 76 -5.98 -5.30 1.33
N VAL A 77 -5.46 -6.46 0.93
CA VAL A 77 -6.14 -7.76 1.07
C VAL A 77 -5.13 -8.73 1.64
N ASP A 78 -5.49 -9.40 2.74
CA ASP A 78 -4.71 -10.44 3.41
C ASP A 78 -4.33 -11.55 2.41
N GLY A 79 -3.02 -11.79 2.28
CA GLY A 79 -2.40 -12.72 1.35
C GLY A 79 -2.30 -12.26 -0.11
N LYS A 80 -2.27 -10.95 -0.40
CA LYS A 80 -2.14 -10.43 -1.79
C LYS A 80 -1.11 -9.32 -1.91
N CYS A 81 -0.86 -8.87 -3.14
CA CYS A 81 -0.01 -7.71 -3.42
C CYS A 81 -0.39 -6.51 -2.54
N GLY A 82 0.58 -6.01 -1.78
CA GLY A 82 0.35 -5.05 -0.70
C GLY A 82 0.49 -5.63 0.71
N ASP A 83 0.58 -6.95 0.84
CA ASP A 83 0.83 -7.70 2.06
C ASP A 83 2.18 -8.44 1.95
N ASP A 84 3.15 -8.06 2.77
CA ASP A 84 4.55 -8.43 2.55
C ASP A 84 4.86 -9.92 2.72
N ASP A 85 4.00 -10.71 3.37
CA ASP A 85 4.20 -12.16 3.47
C ASP A 85 3.42 -12.96 2.41
N ASN A 86 2.55 -12.29 1.64
CA ASN A 86 1.61 -12.87 0.68
C ASN A 86 0.87 -14.11 1.21
N THR A 87 0.63 -14.19 2.52
CA THR A 87 0.04 -15.34 3.21
C THR A 87 -1.31 -14.95 3.80
N VAL A 88 -2.31 -15.81 3.63
CA VAL A 88 -3.61 -15.61 4.24
C VAL A 88 -3.58 -16.01 5.72
N ASN A 89 -3.33 -15.06 6.61
CA ASN A 89 -3.13 -15.31 8.04
C ASN A 89 -3.88 -14.34 8.98
N GLY A 90 -4.68 -13.43 8.44
CA GLY A 90 -5.42 -12.43 9.24
C GLY A 90 -4.60 -11.23 9.69
N VAL A 91 -3.38 -11.07 9.15
CA VAL A 91 -2.47 -9.95 9.36
C VAL A 91 -2.06 -9.42 7.98
N ILE A 92 -1.90 -8.09 7.85
CA ILE A 92 -1.34 -7.47 6.65
C ILE A 92 -0.14 -6.62 7.07
N PHE A 93 0.98 -6.81 6.38
CA PHE A 93 2.23 -6.04 6.53
C PHE A 93 2.45 -5.10 5.33
#